data_AF-A0A4Q7KCY9-F1
#
_entry.id   AF-A0A4Q7KCY9-F1
#
_cell.length_a   1.000
_cell.length_b   1.000
_cell.length_c   1.000
_cell.angle_alpha   90.00
_cell.angle_beta   90.00
_cell.angle_gamma   90.00
#
_symmetry.space_group_name_H-M   'P 1'
#
loop_
_entity.id
_entity.type
_entity.pdbx_description
1 polymer ?
#
loop_
_entity_poly.entity_id
_entity_poly.type
_entity_poly.pdbx_seq_one_letter_code
_entity_poly.pdbx_strand_id
1 'polypeptide(L)'
;MAAVLAGAPSVIHAARTGGPAAAVRYGLAATRAAGTLVPPGRPSLTRGLLAHGVISMLAGEILARTLPRRHPVAWGALAGLAMGAINVGLIGRAFPAIRDLPLGPQLADNAAFGAVFAVVVDRR
;
A
#
# COMPACT_ATOMS: atom_id res chain seq x y z
N MET A 1 -8.78 -5.51 6.73
CA MET A 1 -8.41 -6.77 6.03
C MET A 1 -7.70 -6.50 4.72
N ALA A 2 -8.28 -5.74 3.78
CA ALA A 2 -7.62 -5.37 2.51
C ALA A 2 -6.22 -4.78 2.71
N ALA A 3 -6.04 -3.80 3.60
CA ALA A 3 -4.74 -3.20 3.90
C ALA A 3 -3.66 -4.20 4.38
N VAL A 4 -4.05 -5.24 5.13
CA VAL A 4 -3.11 -6.25 5.66
C VAL A 4 -2.73 -7.25 4.56
N LEU A 5 -3.71 -7.70 3.77
CA LEU A 5 -3.50 -8.66 2.69
C LEU A 5 -2.79 -8.03 1.49
N ALA A 6 -2.97 -6.73 1.29
CA ALA A 6 -2.38 -5.98 0.19
C ALA A 6 -0.84 -5.95 0.24
N GLY A 7 -0.22 -6.07 1.41
CA GLY A 7 1.25 -6.13 1.53
C GLY A 7 1.86 -7.47 1.14
N ALA A 8 1.06 -8.46 0.74
CA ALA A 8 1.56 -9.80 0.41
C ALA A 8 2.56 -9.82 -0.77
N PRO A 9 2.34 -9.12 -1.91
CA PRO A 9 3.30 -9.11 -3.00
C PRO A 9 4.71 -8.69 -2.57
N SER A 10 4.83 -7.60 -1.81
CA SER A 10 6.13 -7.11 -1.33
C SER A 10 6.75 -7.96 -0.24
N VAL A 11 5.96 -8.50 0.69
CA VAL A 11 6.42 -9.48 1.70
C VAL A 11 6.94 -10.75 1.02
N ILE A 12 6.23 -11.26 0.02
CA ILE A 12 6.64 -12.44 -0.76
C ILE A 12 7.90 -12.14 -1.57
N HIS A 13 7.99 -10.97 -2.19
CA HIS A 13 9.19 -10.56 -2.92
C HIS A 13 10.42 -10.55 -2.01
N ALA A 14 10.32 -9.91 -0.84
CA ALA A 14 11.41 -9.87 0.15
C ALA A 14 11.76 -11.28 0.68
N ALA A 15 10.76 -12.14 0.89
CA ALA A 15 10.99 -13.52 1.31
C ALA A 15 11.73 -14.34 0.24
N ARG A 16 11.41 -14.15 -1.04
CA ARG A 16 12.05 -14.86 -2.15
C ARG A 16 13.50 -14.41 -2.38
N THR A 17 13.82 -13.15 -2.12
CA THR A 17 15.16 -12.59 -2.37
C THR A 17 16.10 -12.72 -1.18
N GLY A 18 15.57 -12.79 0.06
CA GLY A 18 16.41 -12.80 1.26
C GLY A 18 15.89 -13.66 2.43
N GLY A 19 14.88 -14.50 2.18
CA GLY A 19 14.29 -15.40 3.17
C GLY A 19 13.31 -14.74 4.14
N PRO A 20 12.73 -15.51 5.08
CA PRO A 20 11.67 -15.03 6.00
C PRO A 20 12.09 -13.83 6.84
N ALA A 21 13.36 -13.77 7.28
CA ALA A 21 13.87 -12.65 8.05
C ALA A 21 13.92 -11.35 7.23
N ALA A 22 14.17 -11.43 5.91
CA ALA A 22 14.14 -10.27 5.04
C ALA A 22 12.71 -9.72 4.88
N ALA A 23 11.70 -10.58 4.81
CA ALA A 23 10.30 -10.17 4.78
C ALA A 23 9.89 -9.38 6.03
N VAL A 24 10.29 -9.85 7.22
CA VAL A 24 10.03 -9.12 8.48
C VAL A 24 10.74 -7.76 8.50
N ARG A 25 12.03 -7.72 8.13
CA ARG A 25 12.79 -6.46 8.06
C ARG A 25 12.17 -5.48 7.07
N TYR A 26 11.75 -5.97 5.90
CA TYR A 26 11.09 -5.17 4.88
C TYR A 26 9.80 -4.55 5.42
N GLY A 27 8.90 -5.35 6.01
CA GLY A 27 7.64 -4.85 6.55
C GLY A 27 7.84 -3.77 7.62
N LEU A 28 8.81 -3.98 8.52
CA LEU A 28 9.16 -2.99 9.54
C LEU A 28 9.78 -1.72 8.93
N ALA A 29 10.67 -1.85 7.94
CA ALA A 29 11.29 -0.73 7.26
C ALA A 29 10.27 0.10 6.47
N ALA A 30 9.41 -0.54 5.69
CA ALA A 30 8.35 0.10 4.92
C ALA A 30 7.36 0.84 5.83
N THR A 31 6.96 0.21 6.94
CA THR A 31 6.07 0.86 7.93
C THR A 31 6.76 2.07 8.56
N ARG A 32 8.03 1.95 8.98
CA ARG A 32 8.76 3.10 9.53
C ARG A 32 8.92 4.21 8.50
N ALA A 33 9.20 3.90 7.24
CA ALA A 33 9.31 4.87 6.16
C ALA A 33 8.02 5.67 5.98
N ALA A 34 6.85 5.01 6.01
CA ALA A 34 5.56 5.70 5.99
C ALA A 34 5.36 6.69 7.16
N GLY A 35 6.04 6.47 8.29
CA GLY A 35 6.03 7.42 9.41
C GLY A 35 6.60 8.80 9.07
N THR A 36 7.38 8.92 8.00
CA THR A 36 7.88 10.21 7.49
C THR A 36 6.78 11.09 6.90
N LEU A 37 5.61 10.54 6.60
CA LEU A 37 4.46 11.33 6.13
C LEU A 37 3.81 12.17 7.24
N VAL A 38 4.09 11.84 8.50
CA VAL A 38 3.50 12.51 9.66
C VAL A 38 4.54 13.46 10.27
N PRO A 39 4.22 14.76 10.47
CA PRO A 39 5.12 15.71 11.10
C PRO A 39 5.72 15.20 12.43
N PRO A 40 7.01 15.49 12.72
CA PRO A 40 8.00 16.26 11.95
C PRO A 40 8.74 15.49 10.82
N GLY A 41 8.15 14.43 10.26
CA GLY A 41 8.70 13.80 9.05
C GLY A 41 9.83 12.80 9.29
N ARG A 42 9.81 12.11 10.43
CA ARG A 42 10.85 11.12 10.82
C ARG A 42 10.32 9.69 10.75
N PRO A 43 11.16 8.71 10.39
CA PRO A 43 10.74 7.31 10.39
C PRO A 43 10.24 6.87 11.76
N SER A 44 9.07 6.24 11.80
CA SER A 44 8.43 5.81 13.06
C SER A 44 7.41 4.73 12.78
N LEU A 45 7.44 3.65 13.57
CA LEU A 45 6.49 2.54 13.41
C LEU A 45 5.06 3.00 13.74
N THR A 46 4.87 3.66 14.88
CA THR A 46 3.55 4.13 15.33
C THR A 46 2.94 5.12 14.34
N ARG A 47 3.72 6.11 13.88
CA ARG A 47 3.24 7.06 12.86
C ARG A 47 3.01 6.40 11.52
N GLY A 48 3.83 5.42 11.16
CA GLY A 48 3.67 4.63 9.96
C GLY A 48 2.39 3.81 9.95
N LEU A 49 2.04 3.20 11.08
CA LEU A 49 0.77 2.51 11.27
C LEU A 49 -0.42 3.47 11.18
N LEU A 50 -0.31 4.65 11.81
CA LEU A 50 -1.33 5.70 11.72
C LEU A 50 -1.52 6.18 10.27
N ALA A 51 -0.42 6.49 9.57
CA ALA A 51 -0.43 6.91 8.18
C ALA A 51 -1.08 5.83 7.29
N HIS A 52 -0.68 4.57 7.43
CA HIS A 52 -1.31 3.46 6.70
C HIS A 52 -2.79 3.35 6.99
N GLY A 53 -3.21 3.50 8.25
CA GLY A 53 -4.62 3.47 8.64
C GLY A 53 -5.43 4.55 7.94
N VAL A 54 -4.99 5.81 8.04
CA VAL A 54 -5.67 6.97 7.41
C VAL A 54 -5.70 6.84 5.89
N ILE A 55 -4.57 6.53 5.26
CA ILE A 55 -4.48 6.37 3.80
C ILE A 55 -5.40 5.23 3.32
N SER A 56 -5.39 4.09 4.03
CA SER A 56 -6.25 2.95 3.66
C SER A 56 -7.74 3.29 3.78
N MET A 57 -8.13 4.06 4.80
CA MET A 57 -9.53 4.52 4.95
C MET A 57 -9.93 5.46 3.83
N LEU A 58 -9.12 6.47 3.53
CA LEU A 58 -9.39 7.43 2.45
C LEU A 58 -9.44 6.74 1.08
N ALA A 59 -8.49 5.87 0.79
CA ALA A 59 -8.48 5.09 -0.45
C ALA A 59 -9.70 4.17 -0.54
N GLY A 60 -10.05 3.48 0.55
CA GLY A 60 -11.26 2.65 0.61
C GLY A 60 -12.54 3.45 0.36
N GLU A 61 -12.68 4.62 0.96
CA GLU A 61 -13.84 5.49 0.74
C GLU A 61 -13.96 5.96 -0.71
N ILE A 62 -12.84 6.37 -1.32
CA ILE A 62 -12.79 6.74 -2.74
C ILE A 62 -13.22 5.57 -3.61
N LEU A 63 -12.63 4.38 -3.39
CA LEU A 63 -12.98 3.18 -4.13
C LEU A 63 -14.44 2.81 -3.97
N ALA A 64 -14.99 2.84 -2.75
CA ALA A 64 -16.39 2.51 -2.47
C ALA A 64 -17.36 3.40 -3.25
N ARG A 65 -17.03 4.68 -3.44
CA ARG A 65 -17.88 5.65 -4.16
C ARG A 65 -17.70 5.63 -5.67
N THR A 66 -16.55 5.15 -6.17
CA THR A 66 -16.17 5.31 -7.59
C THR A 66 -16.08 4.01 -8.37
N LEU A 67 -16.00 2.85 -7.69
CA LEU A 67 -15.93 1.56 -8.35
C LEU A 67 -17.20 1.27 -9.16
N PRO A 68 -17.07 0.88 -10.44
CA PRO A 68 -18.21 0.47 -11.23
C PRO A 68 -18.74 -0.89 -10.77
N ARG A 69 -20.05 -1.12 -10.95
CA ARG A 69 -20.71 -2.40 -10.60
C ARG A 69 -20.25 -3.58 -11.45
N ARG A 70 -19.76 -3.32 -12.67
CA ARG A 70 -19.25 -4.36 -13.59
C ARG A 70 -17.74 -4.47 -13.45
N HIS A 71 -17.24 -5.69 -13.31
CA HIS A 71 -15.82 -6.01 -13.12
C HIS A 71 -15.15 -5.22 -11.97
N PRO A 72 -15.74 -5.18 -10.76
CA PRO A 72 -15.25 -4.33 -9.67
C PRO A 72 -13.82 -4.68 -9.25
N VAL A 73 -13.41 -5.95 -9.36
CA VAL A 73 -12.05 -6.40 -9.04
C VAL A 73 -11.01 -5.83 -10.00
N ALA A 74 -11.29 -5.85 -11.32
CA ALA A 74 -10.36 -5.34 -12.33
C ALA A 74 -10.22 -3.82 -12.24
N TRP A 75 -11.35 -3.11 -12.07
CA TRP A 75 -11.35 -1.67 -11.85
C TRP A 75 -10.71 -1.29 -10.52
N GLY A 76 -10.89 -2.09 -9.48
CA GLY A 76 -10.23 -1.92 -8.19
C GLY A 76 -8.72 -2.06 -8.32
N ALA A 77 -8.24 -3.10 -9.00
CA ALA A 77 -6.82 -3.28 -9.26
C ALA A 77 -6.22 -2.10 -10.04
N LEU A 78 -6.90 -1.64 -11.08
CA LEU A 78 -6.45 -0.50 -11.90
C LEU A 78 -6.44 0.81 -11.11
N ALA A 79 -7.50 1.10 -10.36
CA ALA A 79 -7.58 2.29 -9.50
C ALA A 79 -6.52 2.24 -8.39
N GLY A 80 -6.31 1.07 -7.79
CA GLY A 80 -5.22 0.81 -6.86
C GLY A 80 -3.86 1.13 -7.48
N LEU A 81 -3.56 0.55 -8.64
CA LEU A 81 -2.32 0.82 -9.38
C LEU A 81 -2.13 2.31 -9.69
N ALA A 82 -3.18 3.01 -10.12
CA ALA A 82 -3.15 4.43 -10.40
C ALA A 82 -2.85 5.25 -9.13
N MET A 83 -3.51 4.95 -8.00
CA MET A 83 -3.21 5.57 -6.70
C MET A 83 -1.76 5.32 -6.28
N GLY A 84 -1.27 4.09 -6.45
CA GLY A 84 0.12 3.72 -6.17
C GLY A 84 1.13 4.50 -7.02
N ALA A 85 0.87 4.63 -8.32
CA ALA A 85 1.72 5.40 -9.23
C ALA A 85 1.75 6.89 -8.87
N ILE A 86 0.60 7.47 -8.53
CA ILE A 86 0.50 8.86 -8.06
C ILE A 86 1.25 9.04 -6.74
N ASN A 87 1.02 8.14 -5.77
CA ASN A 87 1.68 8.18 -4.48
C ASN A 87 3.20 8.06 -4.64
N VAL A 88 3.72 7.04 -5.30
CA VAL A 88 5.18 6.88 -5.41
C VAL A 88 5.81 7.97 -6.30
N GLY A 89 5.09 8.43 -7.33
CA GLY A 89 5.55 9.51 -8.22
C GLY A 89 5.60 10.89 -7.58
N LEU A 90 4.64 11.25 -6.71
CA LEU A 90 4.62 12.53 -5.99
C LEU A 90 5.30 12.43 -4.61
N ILE A 91 4.86 11.49 -3.78
CA ILE A 91 5.32 11.32 -2.40
C ILE A 91 6.75 10.75 -2.38
N GLY A 92 7.06 9.76 -3.23
CA GLY A 92 8.42 9.21 -3.30
C GLY A 92 9.49 10.24 -3.68
N ARG A 93 9.12 11.35 -4.34
CA ARG A 93 10.05 12.46 -4.61
C ARG A 93 10.35 13.32 -3.38
N ALA A 94 9.39 13.46 -2.47
CA ALA A 94 9.51 14.29 -1.27
C ALA A 94 10.04 13.51 -0.05
N PHE A 95 9.90 12.18 -0.03
CA PHE A 95 10.23 11.34 1.12
C PHE A 95 11.25 10.25 0.74
N PRO A 96 12.57 10.50 0.90
CA PRO A 96 13.63 9.58 0.49
C PRO A 96 13.48 8.16 1.05
N ALA A 97 13.06 8.03 2.32
CA ALA A 97 12.86 6.72 2.96
C ALA A 97 11.83 5.83 2.25
N ILE A 98 10.84 6.44 1.57
CA ILE A 98 9.83 5.71 0.78
C ILE A 98 10.39 5.39 -0.61
N ARG A 99 11.18 6.32 -1.19
CA ARG A 99 11.83 6.15 -2.50
C ARG A 99 12.78 4.95 -2.55
N ASP A 100 13.44 4.65 -1.44
CA ASP A 100 14.43 3.58 -1.38
C ASP A 100 13.80 2.17 -1.32
N LEU A 101 12.47 2.09 -1.22
CA LEU A 101 11.73 0.82 -1.28
C LEU A 101 11.55 0.35 -2.74
N PRO A 102 11.54 -0.97 -3.01
CA PRO A 102 11.32 -1.50 -4.34
C PRO A 102 9.98 -1.05 -4.95
N LEU A 103 10.02 -0.35 -6.08
CA LEU A 103 8.84 0.23 -6.73
C LEU A 103 7.84 -0.84 -7.21
N GLY A 104 8.33 -1.85 -7.94
CA GLY A 104 7.48 -2.88 -8.53
C GLY A 104 6.58 -3.58 -7.51
N PRO A 105 7.14 -4.11 -6.40
CA PRO A 105 6.34 -4.69 -5.33
C PRO A 105 5.37 -3.70 -4.66
N GLN A 106 5.74 -2.43 -4.47
CA GLN A 106 4.82 -1.42 -3.93
C GLN A 106 3.62 -1.16 -4.87
N LEU A 107 3.85 -1.08 -6.18
CA LEU A 107 2.76 -0.93 -7.15
C LEU A 107 1.85 -2.17 -7.15
N ALA A 108 2.43 -3.37 -7.04
CA ALA A 108 1.68 -4.61 -6.91
C ALA A 108 0.83 -4.64 -5.62
N ASP A 109 1.37 -4.14 -4.49
CA ASP A 109 0.61 -4.02 -3.24
C ASP A 109 -0.60 -3.09 -3.40
N ASN A 110 -0.45 -1.97 -4.11
CA ASN A 110 -1.56 -1.03 -4.36
C ASN A 110 -2.63 -1.63 -5.27
N ALA A 111 -2.24 -2.35 -6.33
CA ALA A 111 -3.18 -3.10 -7.17
C ALA A 111 -3.90 -4.19 -6.36
N ALA A 112 -3.17 -4.93 -5.52
CA ALA A 112 -3.74 -5.93 -4.63
C ALA A 112 -4.73 -5.32 -3.63
N PHE A 113 -4.42 -4.15 -3.05
CA PHE A 113 -5.33 -3.42 -2.17
C PHE A 113 -6.67 -3.16 -2.84
N GLY A 114 -6.66 -2.57 -4.04
CA GLY A 114 -7.88 -2.24 -4.76
C GLY A 114 -8.68 -3.48 -5.17
N ALA A 115 -8.00 -4.54 -5.62
CA ALA A 115 -8.64 -5.81 -5.96
C ALA A 115 -9.31 -6.47 -4.74
N VAL A 116 -8.59 -6.57 -3.62
CA VAL A 116 -9.11 -7.18 -2.38
C VAL A 116 -10.21 -6.32 -1.78
N PHE A 117 -10.09 -4.99 -1.83
CA PHE A 117 -11.14 -4.08 -1.37
C PHE A 117 -12.44 -4.30 -2.15
N ALA A 118 -12.36 -4.37 -3.48
CA ALA A 118 -13.51 -4.66 -4.33
C ALA A 118 -14.19 -5.98 -3.96
N VAL A 119 -13.42 -7.06 -3.73
CA VAL A 119 -13.97 -8.36 -3.28
C VAL A 119 -14.66 -8.27 -1.92
N VAL A 120 -14.13 -7.48 -0.99
CA VAL A 120 -14.70 -7.36 0.37
C VAL A 120 -15.98 -6.53 0.37
N VAL A 121 -16.05 -5.48 -0.44
CA VAL A 121 -17.23 -4.61 -0.52
C VAL A 121 -18.33 -5.19 -1.40
N ASP A 122 -18.00 -5.89 -2.47
CA ASP A 122 -18.99 -6.57 -3.36
C ASP A 122 -19.75 -7.70 -2.63
N ARG A 123 -19.22 -8.18 -1.50
CA ARG A 123 -19.86 -9.19 -0.65
C ARG A 123 -20.77 -8.61 0.45
N ARG A 124 -21.07 -7.31 0.42
CA ARG A 124 -22.03 -6.64 1.31
C ARG A 124 -23.27 -6.22 0.52
#